data_AF-A0A496ZZR3-F1
#
_entry.id   AF-A0A496ZZR3-F1
#
_cell.length_a   1.000
_cell.length_b   1.000
_cell.length_c   1.000
_cell.angle_alpha   90.00
_cell.angle_beta   90.00
_cell.angle_gamma   90.00
#
_symmetry.space_group_name_H-M   'P 1'
#
loop_
_entity.id
_entity.type
_entity.pdbx_description
1 polymer ?
#
loop_
_entity_poly.entity_id
_entity_poly.type
_entity_poly.pdbx_seq_one_letter_code
_entity_poly.pdbx_strand_id
1 'polypeptide(L)'
;MLRLSIEGTPTVAQVLQQVGIAPTEVGHVFLNGRLLNTGSTMAPWLGYQTAQARLPTSGDYLETPMHSGDRLGLFPADMPILVI
;
A
#
# COMPACT_ATOMS: atom_id res chain seq x y z
N MET A 1 9.91 -11.99 0.22
CA MET A 1 10.21 -10.54 0.06
C MET A 1 10.80 -10.36 -1.33
N LEU A 2 10.08 -9.70 -2.23
CA LEU A 2 10.58 -9.33 -3.56
C LEU A 2 11.30 -7.97 -3.46
N ARG A 3 12.45 -7.82 -4.09
CA ARG A 3 13.17 -6.55 -4.17
C ARG A 3 13.10 -6.03 -5.60
N LEU A 4 12.53 -4.84 -5.75
CA LEU A 4 12.45 -4.14 -7.03
C LEU A 4 13.56 -3.10 -7.08
N SER A 5 14.28 -3.06 -8.20
CA SER A 5 15.10 -1.89 -8.54
C SER A 5 14.18 -0.83 -9.08
N ILE A 6 14.14 0.29 -8.38
CA ILE A 6 13.25 1.39 -8.69
C ILE A 6 14.09 2.49 -9.32
N GLU A 7 13.83 2.84 -10.59
CA GLU A 7 14.46 3.99 -11.25
C GLU A 7 13.58 5.24 -11.05
N GLY A 8 14.18 6.34 -10.61
CA GLY A 8 13.47 7.57 -10.29
C GLY A 8 12.57 7.45 -9.04
N THR A 9 11.42 8.11 -9.08
CA THR A 9 10.44 8.15 -7.98
C THR A 9 9.07 7.71 -8.48
N PRO A 10 8.87 6.41 -8.78
CA PRO A 10 7.59 5.94 -9.27
C PRO A 10 6.54 5.95 -8.18
N THR A 11 5.29 5.88 -8.59
CA THR A 11 4.15 5.80 -7.68
C THR A 11 3.84 4.35 -7.30
N VAL A 12 3.00 4.16 -6.28
CA VAL A 12 2.46 2.84 -5.92
C VAL A 12 1.79 2.17 -7.13
N ALA A 13 1.01 2.92 -7.93
CA ALA A 13 0.40 2.37 -9.16
C ALA A 13 1.43 1.81 -10.14
N GLN A 14 2.52 2.54 -10.39
CA GLN A 14 3.57 2.10 -11.30
C GLN A 14 4.30 0.87 -10.77
N VAL A 15 4.51 0.79 -9.45
CA VAL A 15 5.08 -0.40 -8.80
C VAL A 15 4.17 -1.61 -8.95
N LEU A 16 2.86 -1.46 -8.70
CA LEU A 16 1.88 -2.53 -8.89
C LEU A 16 1.83 -3.01 -10.34
N GLN A 17 1.84 -2.08 -11.30
CA GLN A 17 1.88 -2.38 -12.73
C GLN A 17 3.14 -3.17 -13.12
N GLN A 18 4.31 -2.78 -12.59
CA GLN A 18 5.58 -3.45 -12.88
C GLN A 18 5.59 -4.92 -12.43
N VAL A 19 4.89 -5.24 -11.35
CA VAL A 19 4.76 -6.62 -10.85
C VAL A 19 3.51 -7.35 -11.35
N GLY A 20 2.71 -6.71 -12.20
CA GLY A 20 1.51 -7.29 -12.80
C GLY A 20 0.34 -7.49 -11.84
N ILE A 21 0.23 -6.65 -10.80
CA ILE A 21 -0.87 -6.68 -9.83
C ILE A 21 -1.86 -5.57 -10.17
N ALA A 22 -3.14 -5.90 -10.37
CA ALA A 22 -4.16 -4.89 -10.55
C ALA A 22 -4.51 -4.25 -9.18
N PRO A 23 -4.69 -2.92 -9.09
CA PRO A 23 -5.06 -2.27 -7.83
C PRO A 23 -6.33 -2.86 -7.17
N THR A 24 -7.27 -3.35 -7.98
CA THR A 24 -8.51 -3.98 -7.51
C THR A 24 -8.31 -5.32 -6.82
N GLU A 25 -7.17 -5.98 -7.02
CA GLU A 25 -6.83 -7.25 -6.37
C GLU A 25 -6.27 -7.04 -4.95
N VAL A 26 -5.98 -5.79 -4.57
CA VAL A 26 -5.31 -5.45 -3.31
C VAL A 26 -6.32 -4.87 -2.31
N GLY A 27 -6.52 -5.56 -1.19
CA GLY A 27 -7.40 -5.13 -0.10
C GLY A 27 -6.70 -4.22 0.90
N HIS A 28 -5.43 -4.49 1.20
CA HIS A 28 -4.64 -3.69 2.15
C HIS A 28 -3.26 -3.38 1.61
N VAL A 29 -2.87 -2.13 1.77
CA VAL A 29 -1.55 -1.63 1.41
C VAL A 29 -0.89 -1.04 2.64
N PHE A 30 0.29 -1.54 2.97
CA PHE A 30 1.15 -1.02 4.03
C PHE A 30 2.42 -0.45 3.42
N LEU A 31 2.82 0.75 3.83
CA LEU A 31 4.09 1.37 3.48
C LEU A 31 4.96 1.46 4.73
N ASN A 32 6.12 0.80 4.72
CA ASN A 32 7.06 0.73 5.84
C ASN A 32 6.38 0.28 7.16
N GLY A 33 5.46 -0.68 7.07
CA GLY A 33 4.72 -1.23 8.22
C GLY A 33 3.54 -0.37 8.71
N ARG A 34 3.23 0.74 8.02
CA ARG A 34 2.10 1.61 8.35
C ARG A 34 1.02 1.53 7.29
N LEU A 35 -0.24 1.59 7.69
CA LEU A 35 -1.38 1.44 6.80
C LEU A 35 -1.47 2.64 5.85
N LEU A 36 -1.36 2.38 4.55
CA LEU A 36 -1.47 3.37 3.49
C LEU A 36 -2.88 3.37 2.88
N ASN A 37 -3.43 2.18 2.61
CA ASN A 37 -4.80 2.02 2.11
C ASN A 37 -5.44 0.74 2.63
N THR A 38 -6.76 0.75 2.76
CA THR A 38 -7.55 -0.42 3.11
C THR A 38 -8.96 -0.34 2.52
N GLY A 39 -9.42 -1.47 1.96
CA GLY A 39 -10.83 -1.67 1.61
C GLY A 39 -11.71 -2.14 2.78
N SER A 40 -11.14 -2.35 3.98
CA SER A 40 -11.91 -2.83 5.13
C SER A 40 -12.58 -1.66 5.84
N THR A 41 -13.90 -1.73 5.96
CA THR A 41 -14.69 -0.81 6.79
C THR A 41 -14.28 -0.89 8.25
N MET A 42 -13.63 -1.98 8.69
CA MET A 42 -13.22 -2.17 10.08
C MET A 42 -12.01 -1.34 10.51
N ALA A 43 -11.25 -0.80 9.56
CA ALA A 43 -9.96 -0.16 9.83
C ALA A 43 -9.96 0.92 10.93
N PRO A 44 -10.99 1.79 11.08
CA PRO A 44 -11.03 2.79 12.16
C PRO A 44 -11.02 2.18 13.57
N TRP A 45 -11.52 0.95 13.72
CA TRP A 45 -11.59 0.25 15.01
C TRP A 45 -10.37 -0.63 15.30
N LEU A 46 -9.50 -0.84 14.30
CA LEU A 46 -8.35 -1.74 14.42
C LEU A 46 -7.07 -1.05 14.91
N GLY A 47 -7.08 0.28 15.09
CA GLY A 47 -5.97 1.01 15.70
C GLY A 47 -4.66 0.99 14.89
N TYR A 48 -4.73 0.73 13.58
CA TYR A 48 -3.53 0.71 12.74
C TYR A 48 -2.81 2.06 12.74
N GLN A 49 -1.48 2.01 12.88
CA GLN A 49 -0.65 3.18 12.60
C GLN A 49 -0.75 3.52 11.11
N THR A 50 -1.16 4.74 10.78
CA THR A 50 -1.37 5.15 9.39
C THR A 50 -0.11 5.79 8.79
N ALA A 51 0.01 5.69 7.47
CA ALA A 51 1.01 6.36 6.66
C ALA A 51 0.47 7.67 6.06
N GLN A 52 -0.46 8.36 6.74
CA GLN A 52 -1.17 9.53 6.21
C GLN A 52 -0.21 10.62 5.70
N ALA A 53 0.92 10.84 6.38
CA ALA A 53 1.93 11.82 5.99
C ALA A 53 2.66 11.47 4.67
N ARG A 54 2.52 10.25 4.16
CA ARG A 54 3.06 9.82 2.86
C ARG A 54 2.06 10.00 1.74
N LEU A 55 0.77 10.15 2.03
CA LEU A 55 -0.24 10.36 1.00
C LEU A 55 -0.01 11.70 0.29
N PRO A 56 -0.22 11.75 -1.04
CA PRO A 56 -0.23 13.01 -1.77
C PRO A 56 -1.45 13.86 -1.39
N THR A 57 -1.45 15.12 -1.81
CA THR A 57 -2.55 16.07 -1.54
C THR A 57 -3.90 15.59 -2.10
N SER A 58 -3.90 14.78 -3.17
CA SER A 58 -5.10 14.15 -3.73
C SER A 58 -5.75 13.15 -2.78
N GLY A 59 -4.98 12.62 -1.82
CA GLY A 59 -5.41 11.53 -0.94
C GLY A 59 -5.43 10.15 -1.61
N ASP A 60 -5.14 10.05 -2.91
CA ASP A 60 -5.08 8.77 -3.59
C ASP A 60 -3.76 8.04 -3.26
N TYR A 61 -3.89 6.86 -2.65
CA TYR A 61 -2.74 6.04 -2.29
C TYR A 61 -1.94 5.58 -3.50
N LEU A 62 -2.58 5.41 -4.67
CA LEU A 62 -1.92 4.96 -5.89
C LEU A 62 -0.91 5.96 -6.42
N GLU A 63 -1.11 7.25 -6.13
CA GLU A 63 -0.22 8.34 -6.49
C GLU A 63 0.92 8.53 -5.47
N THR A 64 0.95 7.76 -4.38
CA THR A 64 2.00 7.85 -3.36
C THR A 64 3.38 7.59 -3.97
N PRO A 65 4.33 8.54 -3.90
CA PRO A 65 5.67 8.34 -4.43
C PRO A 65 6.47 7.33 -3.58
N MET A 66 7.07 6.37 -4.25
CA MET A 66 7.94 5.34 -3.67
C MET A 66 9.40 5.79 -3.71
N HIS A 67 10.11 5.56 -2.61
CA HIS A 67 11.55 5.84 -2.52
C HIS A 67 12.36 4.56 -2.41
N SER A 68 13.65 4.65 -2.75
CA SER A 68 14.58 3.55 -2.52
C SER A 68 14.61 3.17 -1.04
N GLY A 69 14.42 1.88 -0.75
CA GLY A 69 14.35 1.34 0.61
C GLY A 69 12.94 1.26 1.20
N ASP A 70 11.93 1.89 0.57
CA ASP A 70 10.54 1.72 0.97
C ASP A 70 10.11 0.24 0.82
N ARG A 71 9.26 -0.20 1.76
CA ARG A 71 8.71 -1.55 1.80
C ARG A 71 7.21 -1.49 1.63
N LEU A 72 6.70 -2.14 0.58
CA LEU A 72 5.28 -2.24 0.31
C LEU A 72 4.77 -3.62 0.76
N GLY A 73 3.85 -3.63 1.72
CA GLY A 73 3.08 -4.81 2.11
C GLY A 73 1.75 -4.81 1.38
N LEU A 74 1.48 -5.86 0.60
CA LEU A 74 0.26 -6.02 -0.19
C LEU A 74 -0.49 -7.24 0.33
N PHE A 75 -1.76 -7.05 0.66
CA PHE A 75 -2.66 -8.13 1.06
C PHE A 75 -3.84 -8.18 0.09
N PRO A 76 -4.21 -9.38 -0.42
CA PRO A 76 -5.30 -9.54 -1.38
C PRO A 76 -6.65 -9.02 -0.84
N ALA A 77 -7.52 -8.59 -1.75
CA ALA A 77 -8.86 -8.12 -1.43
C ALA A 77 -9.77 -9.21 -0.84
N ASP A 78 -9.52 -10.48 -1.19
CA ASP A 78 -10.24 -11.66 -0.72
C ASP A 78 -9.61 -12.31 0.53
N MET A 79 -8.54 -11.72 1.08
CA MET A 79 -7.89 -12.26 2.27
C MET A 79 -8.68 -11.90 3.54
N PRO A 80 -9.09 -12.89 4.36
CA PRO A 80 -9.68 -12.61 5.65
C PRO A 80 -8.62 -11.99 6.58
N ILE A 81 -8.98 -10.89 7.25
CA ILE A 81 -8.12 -10.29 8.28
C ILE A 81 -8.29 -11.08 9.57
N LEU A 82 -7.21 -11.68 10.05
CA LEU A 82 -7.14 -12.21 11.40
C LEU A 82 -6.85 -11.04 12.36
N VAL A 83 -7.80 -10.74 13.23
CA VAL A 83 -7.65 -9.80 14.35
C VAL A 83 -7.56 -10.64 15.63
N ILE A 84 -6.50 -10.46 16.42
CA ILE A 84 -6.25 -11.14 17.70
C ILE A 84 -6.33 -10.15 18.86
#